data_AF-A0A420CH58-F1
#
_entry.id   AF-A0A420CH58-F1
#
_cell.length_a   1.000
_cell.length_b   1.000
_cell.length_c   1.000
_cell.angle_alpha   90.00
_cell.angle_beta   90.00
_cell.angle_gamma   90.00
#
_symmetry.space_group_name_H-M   'P 1'
#
loop_
_entity.id
_entity.type
_entity.pdbx_description
1 polymer ?
#
loop_
_entity_poly.entity_id
_entity_poly.type
_entity_poly.pdbx_seq_one_letter_code
_entity_poly.pdbx_strand_id
1 'polypeptide(L)'
;MNWQILISTVVPILITLILFYLIKNYFPAYFTEKGKNVATKEDIEEITEKIKTVESKINIQTSGKIDYNSLKRKVILDYFGVYNHWERLVALSEANYENDCDIKNALIIEKLYEAKFNYNLKEGEIEVFISEDSFYNARKDLTITLLKLQQEFEIHLMLITKIIKTVSDPILRKQQRDNELTRYNTLLIHKLKEIRTFRNVLILYLEKTLQESFN
;
A
#
# COMPACT_ATOMS: atom_id res chain seq x y z
N MET A 1 0.65 -39.20 99.31
CA MET A 1 0.57 -37.94 98.55
C MET A 1 1.61 -37.97 97.44
N ASN A 2 1.19 -37.78 96.19
CA ASN A 2 1.96 -37.16 95.10
C ASN A 2 2.43 -37.93 93.84
N TRP A 3 2.22 -39.24 93.62
CA TRP A 3 2.50 -39.79 92.27
C TRP A 3 1.47 -39.34 91.23
N GLN A 4 0.18 -39.29 91.59
CA GLN A 4 -0.86 -38.69 90.73
C GLN A 4 -0.66 -37.19 90.51
N ILE A 5 -0.15 -36.46 91.51
CA ILE A 5 0.15 -35.02 91.42
C ILE A 5 1.42 -34.78 90.60
N LEU A 6 2.44 -35.65 90.68
CA LEU A 6 3.63 -35.61 89.82
C LEU A 6 3.26 -35.85 88.35
N ILE A 7 2.43 -36.85 88.07
CA ILE A 7 1.95 -37.12 86.70
C ILE A 7 1.08 -35.95 86.19
N SER A 8 0.15 -35.43 87.01
CA SER A 8 -0.71 -34.32 86.59
C SER A 8 0.00 -32.97 86.45
N THR A 9 1.24 -32.83 86.93
CA THR A 9 2.04 -31.59 86.82
C THR A 9 3.14 -31.71 85.77
N VAL A 10 3.89 -32.82 85.75
CA VAL A 10 5.05 -32.98 84.86
C VAL A 10 4.64 -33.32 83.42
N VAL A 11 3.61 -34.15 83.23
CA VAL A 11 3.13 -34.52 81.89
C VAL A 11 2.61 -33.31 81.11
N PRO A 12 1.75 -32.43 81.66
CA PRO A 12 1.34 -31.22 80.94
C PRO A 12 2.49 -30.26 80.64
N ILE A 13 3.52 -30.17 81.50
CA ILE A 13 4.73 -29.38 81.23
C ILE A 13 5.53 -29.95 80.04
N LEU A 14 5.68 -31.27 79.97
CA LEU A 14 6.32 -31.93 78.83
C LEU A 14 5.50 -31.76 77.54
N ILE A 15 4.18 -31.90 77.61
CA ILE A 15 3.28 -31.69 76.47
C ILE A 15 3.35 -30.24 75.99
N THR A 16 3.38 -29.26 76.90
CA THR A 16 3.52 -27.84 76.53
C THR A 16 4.89 -27.53 75.96
N LEU A 17 5.97 -28.13 76.45
CA LEU A 17 7.31 -27.99 75.86
C LEU A 17 7.39 -28.59 74.44
N ILE A 18 6.77 -29.76 74.22
CA ILE A 18 6.72 -30.40 72.91
C ILE A 18 5.87 -29.56 71.94
N LEU A 19 4.69 -29.08 72.38
CA LEU A 19 3.84 -28.18 71.59
C LEU A 19 4.58 -26.87 71.27
N PHE A 20 5.26 -26.29 72.25
CA PHE A 20 6.06 -25.07 72.05
C PHE A 20 7.18 -25.29 71.03
N TYR A 21 7.89 -26.42 71.12
CA TYR A 21 8.94 -26.77 70.14
C TYR A 21 8.37 -26.95 68.73
N LEU A 22 7.23 -27.65 68.59
CA LEU A 22 6.58 -27.86 67.28
C LEU A 22 6.08 -26.55 66.67
N ILE A 23 5.43 -25.69 67.46
CA ILE A 23 4.96 -24.37 67.02
C ILE A 23 6.14 -23.47 66.67
N LYS A 24 7.22 -23.50 67.44
CA LYS A 24 8.38 -22.63 67.19
C LYS A 24 9.15 -23.02 65.92
N ASN A 25 9.24 -24.30 65.59
CA ASN A 25 10.11 -24.75 64.49
C ASN A 25 9.37 -25.13 63.20
N TYR A 26 8.21 -25.81 63.28
CA TYR A 26 7.53 -26.34 62.09
C TYR A 26 6.55 -25.36 61.46
N PHE A 27 5.85 -24.56 62.27
CA PHE A 27 4.90 -23.56 61.76
C PHE A 27 5.60 -22.48 60.92
N PRO A 28 6.70 -21.84 61.37
CA PRO A 28 7.39 -20.82 60.58
C PRO A 28 7.92 -21.39 59.27
N ALA A 29 8.51 -22.60 59.29
CA ALA A 29 9.03 -23.24 58.09
C ALA A 29 7.93 -23.48 57.04
N TYR A 30 6.78 -24.01 57.46
CA TYR A 30 5.63 -24.26 56.57
C TYR A 30 5.07 -22.97 55.96
N PHE A 31 4.89 -21.91 56.75
CA PHE A 31 4.42 -20.61 56.23
C PHE A 31 5.44 -19.94 55.32
N THR A 32 6.74 -20.13 55.57
CA THR A 32 7.82 -19.61 54.72
C THR A 32 7.84 -20.30 53.37
N GLU A 33 7.73 -21.63 53.32
CA GLU A 33 7.65 -22.38 52.06
C GLU A 33 6.36 -22.08 51.30
N LYS A 34 5.22 -22.01 52.00
CA LYS A 34 3.94 -21.64 51.39
C LYS A 34 3.99 -20.21 50.84
N GLY A 35 4.58 -19.26 51.55
CA GLY A 35 4.79 -17.88 51.09
C GLY A 35 5.71 -17.79 49.87
N LYS A 36 6.82 -18.55 49.85
CA LYS A 36 7.70 -18.67 48.68
C LYS A 36 6.98 -19.23 47.46
N ASN A 37 6.15 -20.26 47.64
CA ASN A 37 5.38 -20.86 46.56
C ASN A 37 4.28 -19.94 46.03
N VAL A 38 3.70 -19.08 46.86
CA VAL A 38 2.72 -18.06 46.45
C VAL A 38 3.41 -16.94 45.69
N ALA A 39 4.50 -16.37 46.23
CA ALA A 39 5.27 -15.33 45.54
C ALA A 39 5.80 -15.80 44.17
N THR A 40 6.31 -17.04 44.08
CA THR A 40 6.78 -17.62 42.81
C THR A 40 5.64 -17.77 41.79
N LYS A 41 4.41 -18.09 42.23
CA LYS A 41 3.26 -18.19 41.32
C LYS A 41 2.82 -16.82 40.82
N GLU A 42 2.79 -15.82 41.70
CA GLU A 42 2.48 -14.43 41.37
C GLU A 42 3.52 -13.87 40.38
N ASP A 43 4.81 -14.15 40.61
CA ASP A 43 5.90 -13.76 39.69
C ASP A 43 5.73 -14.41 38.30
N ILE A 44 5.35 -15.69 38.23
CA ILE A 44 5.10 -16.40 36.96
C ILE A 44 3.87 -15.82 36.24
N GLU A 45 2.81 -15.49 36.98
CA GLU A 45 1.60 -14.88 36.44
C GLU A 45 1.91 -13.50 35.85
N GLU A 46 2.65 -12.66 36.58
CA GLU A 46 3.09 -11.34 36.12
C GLU A 46 3.97 -11.43 34.86
N ILE A 47 4.92 -12.38 34.84
CA ILE A 47 5.75 -12.63 33.65
C ILE A 47 4.89 -13.07 32.46
N THR A 48 3.92 -13.96 32.69
CA THR A 48 3.03 -14.45 31.63
C THR A 48 2.15 -13.32 31.06
N GLU A 49 1.64 -12.43 31.91
CA GLU A 49 0.87 -11.26 31.49
C GLU A 49 1.72 -10.28 30.68
N LYS A 50 2.96 -10.03 31.11
CA LYS A 50 3.92 -9.21 30.37
C LYS A 50 4.23 -9.80 28.98
N ILE A 51 4.43 -11.11 28.88
CA ILE A 51 4.67 -11.81 27.60
C ILE A 51 3.46 -11.63 26.67
N LYS A 52 2.25 -11.93 27.15
CA LYS A 52 1.01 -11.75 26.35
C LYS A 52 0.82 -10.31 25.89
N THR A 53 1.15 -9.34 26.74
CA THR A 53 1.08 -7.91 26.41
C THR A 53 2.08 -7.54 25.32
N VAL A 54 3.31 -8.05 25.41
CA VAL A 54 4.35 -7.84 24.39
C VAL A 54 3.96 -8.52 23.08
N GLU A 55 3.51 -9.77 23.11
CA GLU A 55 3.00 -10.49 21.93
C GLU A 55 1.82 -9.76 21.27
N SER A 56 0.87 -9.26 22.07
CA SER A 56 -0.25 -8.46 21.57
C SER A 56 0.22 -7.18 20.89
N LYS A 57 1.15 -6.43 21.50
CA LYS A 57 1.74 -5.22 20.91
C LYS A 57 2.49 -5.54 19.61
N ILE A 58 3.29 -6.61 19.59
CA ILE A 58 4.00 -7.08 18.39
C ILE A 58 2.99 -7.46 17.31
N ASN A 59 1.94 -8.20 17.64
CA ASN A 59 0.89 -8.59 16.69
C ASN A 59 0.15 -7.39 16.11
N ILE A 60 -0.23 -6.40 16.94
CA ILE A 60 -0.91 -5.17 16.49
C ILE A 60 0.01 -4.33 15.58
N GLN A 61 1.29 -4.18 15.95
CA GLN A 61 2.26 -3.47 15.11
C GLN A 61 2.50 -4.20 13.78
N THR A 62 2.59 -5.52 13.82
CA THR A 62 2.77 -6.37 12.63
C THR A 62 1.53 -6.28 11.72
N SER A 63 0.31 -6.37 12.28
CA SER A 63 -0.93 -6.25 11.50
C SER A 63 -1.07 -4.86 10.88
N GLY A 64 -0.79 -3.79 11.63
CA GLY A 64 -0.82 -2.42 11.10
C GLY A 64 0.21 -2.18 9.99
N LYS A 65 1.41 -2.76 10.12
CA LYS A 65 2.45 -2.70 9.07
C LYS A 65 2.05 -3.48 7.81
N ILE A 66 1.43 -4.65 7.97
CA ILE A 66 0.86 -5.44 6.87
C ILE A 66 -0.23 -4.66 6.15
N ASP A 67 -1.16 -4.04 6.88
CA ASP A 67 -2.26 -3.25 6.32
C ASP A 67 -1.74 -2.03 5.55
N TYR A 68 -0.78 -1.30 6.10
CA TYR A 68 -0.12 -0.18 5.42
C TYR A 68 0.56 -0.62 4.11
N ASN A 69 1.38 -1.68 4.17
CA ASN A 69 2.08 -2.18 2.97
C ASN A 69 1.06 -2.70 1.92
N SER A 70 -0.03 -3.34 2.35
CA SER A 70 -1.11 -3.78 1.47
C SER A 70 -1.78 -2.62 0.75
N LEU A 71 -2.10 -1.54 1.49
CA LEU A 71 -2.67 -0.33 0.92
C LEU A 71 -1.70 0.35 -0.06
N LYS A 72 -0.42 0.48 0.31
CA LYS A 72 0.62 1.03 -0.57
C LYS A 72 0.70 0.26 -1.89
N ARG A 73 0.71 -1.08 -1.85
CA ARG A 73 0.72 -1.91 -3.07
C ARG A 73 -0.50 -1.67 -3.94
N LYS A 74 -1.69 -1.62 -3.33
CA LYS A 74 -2.94 -1.36 -4.04
C LYS A 74 -2.88 -0.01 -4.77
N VAL A 75 -2.47 1.05 -4.07
CA VAL A 75 -2.36 2.41 -4.64
C VAL A 75 -1.38 2.45 -5.81
N ILE A 76 -0.22 1.77 -5.70
CA ILE A 76 0.75 1.66 -6.80
C ILE A 76 0.13 1.02 -8.04
N LEU A 77 -0.60 -0.09 -7.86
CA LEU A 77 -1.24 -0.82 -8.96
C LEU A 77 -2.38 -0.02 -9.59
N ASP A 78 -3.23 0.61 -8.78
CA ASP A 78 -4.33 1.45 -9.23
C ASP A 78 -3.81 2.64 -10.04
N TYR A 79 -2.77 3.32 -9.55
CA TYR A 79 -2.08 4.41 -10.24
C TYR A 79 -1.52 3.97 -11.60
N PHE A 80 -0.78 2.85 -11.63
CA PHE A 80 -0.20 2.38 -12.89
C PHE A 80 -1.29 1.91 -13.87
N GLY A 81 -2.39 1.36 -13.36
CA GLY A 81 -3.58 0.99 -14.14
C GLY A 81 -4.19 2.18 -14.88
N VAL A 82 -4.45 3.29 -14.20
CA VAL A 82 -5.03 4.49 -14.84
C VAL A 82 -4.06 5.18 -15.81
N TYR A 83 -2.75 5.15 -15.52
CA TYR A 83 -1.73 5.58 -16.48
C TYR A 83 -1.78 4.75 -17.78
N ASN A 84 -1.76 3.42 -17.68
CA ASN A 84 -1.81 2.55 -18.86
C ASN A 84 -3.12 2.73 -19.65
N HIS A 85 -4.24 2.97 -18.95
CA HIS A 85 -5.51 3.26 -19.62
C HIS A 85 -5.44 4.53 -20.46
N TRP A 86 -4.90 5.61 -19.90
CA TRP A 86 -4.71 6.87 -20.62
C TRP A 86 -3.71 6.72 -21.79
N GLU A 87 -2.54 6.10 -21.57
CA GLU A 87 -1.57 5.80 -22.62
C GLU A 87 -2.22 5.04 -23.78
N ARG A 88 -3.01 4.00 -23.47
CA ARG A 88 -3.68 3.16 -24.46
C ARG A 88 -4.68 3.96 -25.29
N LEU A 89 -5.46 4.85 -24.66
CA LEU A 89 -6.40 5.69 -25.40
C LEU A 89 -5.67 6.64 -26.34
N VAL A 90 -4.60 7.29 -25.88
CA VAL A 90 -3.78 8.18 -26.73
C VAL A 90 -3.14 7.42 -27.90
N ALA A 91 -2.66 6.20 -27.65
CA ALA A 91 -1.92 5.42 -28.65
C ALA A 91 -2.80 4.73 -29.69
N LEU A 92 -4.02 4.31 -29.31
CA LEU A 92 -4.87 3.45 -30.13
C LEU A 92 -6.14 4.11 -30.65
N SER A 93 -6.45 5.33 -30.20
CA SER A 93 -7.60 6.05 -30.75
C SER A 93 -7.30 6.52 -32.16
N GLU A 94 -8.31 6.50 -33.02
CA GLU A 94 -8.19 6.85 -34.44
C GLU A 94 -9.14 8.00 -34.77
N ALA A 95 -8.74 8.85 -35.72
CA ALA A 95 -9.61 9.90 -36.22
C ALA A 95 -10.79 9.29 -36.97
N ASN A 96 -11.98 9.83 -36.74
CA ASN A 96 -13.14 9.53 -37.57
C ASN A 96 -13.13 10.41 -38.84
N TYR A 97 -13.48 9.80 -39.97
CA TYR A 97 -13.44 10.42 -41.30
C TYR A 97 -14.82 10.56 -41.95
N GLU A 98 -15.89 10.22 -41.22
CA GLU A 98 -17.27 10.29 -41.71
C GLU A 98 -17.82 11.72 -41.65
N ASN A 99 -19.02 11.92 -42.16
CA ASN A 99 -19.65 13.25 -42.22
C ASN A 99 -19.93 13.83 -40.82
N ASP A 100 -20.10 12.99 -39.80
CA ASP A 100 -20.30 13.34 -38.39
C ASP A 100 -18.99 13.30 -37.58
N CYS A 101 -17.84 13.42 -38.26
CA CYS A 101 -16.52 13.38 -37.64
C CYS A 101 -16.29 14.46 -36.57
N ASP A 102 -16.99 15.59 -36.62
CA ASP A 102 -16.92 16.62 -35.59
C ASP A 102 -17.43 16.13 -34.24
N ILE A 103 -18.59 15.46 -34.23
CA ILE A 103 -19.17 14.90 -33.02
C ILE A 103 -18.31 13.72 -32.54
N LYS A 104 -17.98 12.79 -33.44
CA LYS A 104 -17.23 11.58 -33.08
C LYS A 104 -15.81 11.90 -32.59
N ASN A 105 -15.10 12.84 -33.22
CA ASN A 105 -13.77 13.24 -32.76
C ASN A 105 -13.83 14.02 -31.45
N ALA A 106 -14.85 14.86 -31.23
CA ALA A 106 -15.05 15.53 -29.94
C ALA A 106 -15.27 14.53 -28.79
N LEU A 107 -16.04 13.45 -29.03
CA LEU A 107 -16.23 12.37 -28.04
C LEU A 107 -14.94 11.62 -27.72
N ILE A 108 -14.02 11.46 -28.68
CA ILE A 108 -12.69 10.88 -28.41
C ILE A 108 -11.90 11.80 -27.50
N ILE A 109 -11.91 13.11 -27.79
CA ILE A 109 -11.23 14.12 -26.97
C ILE A 109 -11.75 14.10 -25.53
N GLU A 110 -13.08 14.06 -25.34
CA GLU A 110 -13.69 13.97 -24.01
C GLU A 110 -13.20 12.74 -23.22
N LYS A 111 -13.16 11.56 -23.84
CA LYS A 111 -12.62 10.34 -23.22
C LYS A 111 -11.15 10.46 -22.82
N LEU A 112 -10.34 11.17 -23.62
CA LEU A 112 -8.93 11.41 -23.29
C LEU A 112 -8.80 12.32 -22.05
N TYR A 113 -9.62 13.37 -21.97
CA TYR A 113 -9.65 14.24 -20.79
C TYR A 113 -10.13 13.51 -19.54
N GLU A 114 -11.15 12.65 -19.66
CA GLU A 114 -11.61 11.82 -18.55
C GLU A 114 -10.50 10.87 -18.04
N ALA A 115 -9.82 10.16 -18.96
CA ALA A 115 -8.73 9.27 -18.60
C ALA A 115 -7.56 10.01 -17.95
N LYS A 116 -7.18 11.18 -18.48
CA LYS A 116 -6.16 12.05 -17.88
C LYS A 116 -6.58 12.57 -16.50
N PHE A 117 -7.84 12.94 -16.33
CA PHE A 117 -8.37 13.37 -15.03
C PHE A 117 -8.26 12.25 -13.99
N ASN A 118 -8.65 11.02 -14.35
CA ASN A 118 -8.51 9.85 -13.50
C ASN A 118 -7.04 9.55 -13.15
N TYR A 119 -6.14 9.73 -14.10
CA TYR A 119 -4.69 9.66 -13.85
C TYR A 119 -4.24 10.70 -12.81
N ASN A 120 -4.60 11.97 -12.98
CA ASN A 120 -4.23 13.05 -12.05
C ASN A 120 -4.77 12.82 -10.63
N LEU A 121 -5.96 12.22 -10.49
CA LEU A 121 -6.48 11.84 -9.17
C LEU A 121 -5.58 10.79 -8.49
N LYS A 122 -5.18 9.75 -9.23
CA LYS A 122 -4.30 8.71 -8.69
C LYS A 122 -2.86 9.18 -8.50
N GLU A 123 -2.41 10.18 -9.25
CA GLU A 123 -1.14 10.87 -9.01
C GLU A 123 -1.10 11.47 -7.60
N GLY A 124 -2.14 12.20 -7.20
CA GLY A 124 -2.23 12.75 -5.84
C GLY A 124 -2.31 11.65 -4.77
N GLU A 125 -3.01 10.54 -5.04
CA GLU A 125 -3.07 9.41 -4.09
C GLU A 125 -1.71 8.73 -3.89
N ILE A 126 -0.95 8.47 -4.95
CA ILE A 126 0.34 7.77 -4.84
C ILE A 126 1.43 8.62 -4.18
N GLU A 127 1.38 9.94 -4.36
CA GLU A 127 2.33 10.88 -3.73
C GLU A 127 2.26 10.88 -2.19
N VAL A 128 1.13 10.48 -1.62
CA VAL A 128 1.01 10.28 -0.15
C VAL A 128 1.89 9.11 0.33
N PHE A 129 2.16 8.13 -0.52
CA PHE A 129 2.90 6.91 -0.16
C PHE A 129 4.35 6.89 -0.68
N ILE A 130 4.65 7.68 -1.71
CA ILE A 130 5.93 7.71 -2.42
C ILE A 130 6.28 9.18 -2.65
N SER A 131 7.20 9.70 -1.84
CA SER A 131 7.56 11.13 -1.81
C SER A 131 9.00 11.39 -2.26
N GLU A 132 9.72 10.35 -2.70
CA GLU A 132 11.11 10.49 -3.14
C GLU A 132 11.21 11.23 -4.48
N ASP A 133 12.17 12.16 -4.59
CA ASP A 133 12.41 12.94 -5.82
C ASP A 133 12.66 12.06 -7.06
N SER A 134 13.24 10.86 -6.86
CA SER A 134 13.45 9.89 -7.94
C SER A 134 12.13 9.42 -8.57
N PHE A 135 11.10 9.22 -7.76
CA PHE A 135 9.77 8.86 -8.26
C PHE A 135 9.17 10.02 -9.03
N TYR A 136 9.18 11.22 -8.43
CA TYR A 136 8.65 12.43 -9.04
C TYR A 136 9.26 12.68 -10.41
N ASN A 137 10.59 12.61 -10.52
CA ASN A 137 11.29 12.86 -11.79
C ASN A 137 10.95 11.80 -12.85
N ALA A 138 11.01 10.51 -12.50
CA ALA A 138 10.69 9.42 -13.43
C ALA A 138 9.24 9.53 -13.94
N ARG A 139 8.32 9.87 -13.05
CA ARG A 139 6.92 10.10 -13.36
C ARG A 139 6.73 11.33 -14.25
N LYS A 140 7.29 12.48 -13.85
CA LYS A 140 7.12 13.77 -14.54
C LYS A 140 7.50 13.67 -16.02
N ASP A 141 8.65 13.08 -16.32
CA ASP A 141 9.15 12.97 -17.69
C ASP A 141 8.23 12.08 -18.56
N LEU A 142 7.70 11.00 -17.97
CA LEU A 142 6.71 10.14 -18.61
C LEU A 142 5.40 10.90 -18.89
N THR A 143 4.86 11.57 -17.87
CA THR A 143 3.60 12.33 -17.98
C THR A 143 3.70 13.44 -19.00
N ILE A 144 4.78 14.23 -18.99
CA ILE A 144 5.01 15.30 -19.97
C ILE A 144 5.05 14.74 -21.38
N THR A 145 5.72 13.61 -21.58
CA THR A 145 5.84 13.00 -22.92
C THR A 145 4.48 12.51 -23.42
N LEU A 146 3.70 11.86 -22.56
CA LEU A 146 2.35 11.40 -22.91
C LEU A 146 1.39 12.57 -23.16
N LEU A 147 1.48 13.65 -22.38
CA LEU A 147 0.70 14.89 -22.62
C LEU A 147 0.99 15.49 -23.99
N LYS A 148 2.26 15.58 -24.36
CA LYS A 148 2.66 16.10 -25.69
C LYS A 148 2.08 15.23 -26.80
N LEU A 149 2.11 13.91 -26.64
CA LEU A 149 1.51 13.00 -27.63
C LEU A 149 -0.01 13.16 -27.71
N GLN A 150 -0.70 13.28 -26.57
CA GLN A 150 -2.13 13.57 -26.55
C GLN A 150 -2.45 14.87 -27.30
N GLN A 151 -1.70 15.94 -27.03
CA GLN A 151 -1.91 17.23 -27.70
C GLN A 151 -1.75 17.12 -29.22
N GLU A 152 -0.72 16.39 -29.68
CA GLU A 152 -0.50 16.15 -31.11
C GLU A 152 -1.62 15.32 -31.75
N PHE A 153 -2.19 14.37 -31.00
CA PHE A 153 -3.37 13.63 -31.43
C PHE A 153 -4.61 14.54 -31.53
N GLU A 154 -4.85 15.41 -30.55
CA GLU A 154 -5.95 16.38 -30.60
C GLU A 154 -5.82 17.31 -31.82
N ILE A 155 -4.61 17.79 -32.11
CA ILE A 155 -4.33 18.58 -33.33
C ILE A 155 -4.63 17.77 -34.58
N HIS A 156 -4.22 16.50 -34.63
CA HIS A 156 -4.51 15.61 -35.75
C HIS A 156 -6.04 15.46 -35.96
N LEU A 157 -6.81 15.21 -34.90
CA LEU A 157 -8.27 15.14 -34.96
C LEU A 157 -8.90 16.43 -35.52
N MET A 158 -8.45 17.59 -35.05
CA MET A 158 -8.93 18.89 -35.51
C MET A 158 -8.63 19.11 -37.00
N LEU A 159 -7.42 18.75 -37.46
CA LEU A 159 -7.03 18.87 -38.86
C LEU A 159 -7.85 17.94 -39.76
N ILE A 160 -8.09 16.69 -39.34
CA ILE A 160 -8.95 15.76 -40.05
C ILE A 160 -10.37 16.32 -40.17
N THR A 161 -10.98 16.77 -39.07
CA THR A 161 -12.33 17.36 -39.11
C THR A 161 -12.38 18.58 -40.04
N LYS A 162 -11.35 19.42 -40.03
CA LYS A 162 -11.24 20.57 -40.96
C LYS A 162 -11.17 20.11 -42.41
N ILE A 163 -10.32 19.13 -42.74
CA ILE A 163 -10.18 18.59 -44.10
C ILE A 163 -11.52 18.04 -44.60
N ILE A 164 -12.21 17.23 -43.78
CA ILE A 164 -13.49 16.62 -44.15
C ILE A 164 -14.57 17.67 -44.41
N LYS A 165 -14.62 18.74 -43.61
CA LYS A 165 -15.66 19.78 -43.73
C LYS A 165 -15.39 20.84 -44.80
N THR A 166 -14.13 21.16 -45.07
CA THR A 166 -13.77 22.31 -45.93
C THR A 166 -13.39 21.93 -47.35
N VAL A 167 -12.92 20.70 -47.57
CA VAL A 167 -12.45 20.26 -48.89
C VAL A 167 -13.58 19.51 -49.63
N SER A 168 -14.21 20.19 -50.58
CA SER A 168 -15.31 19.61 -51.37
C SER A 168 -14.84 18.57 -52.39
N ASP A 169 -13.65 18.76 -52.99
CA ASP A 169 -13.09 17.83 -53.97
C ASP A 169 -12.71 16.50 -53.29
N PRO A 170 -13.35 15.36 -53.66
CA PRO A 170 -13.09 14.07 -53.05
C PRO A 170 -11.64 13.58 -53.20
N ILE A 171 -10.98 13.87 -54.31
CA ILE A 171 -9.61 13.42 -54.61
C ILE A 171 -8.63 14.20 -53.74
N LEU A 172 -8.75 15.54 -53.76
CA LEU A 172 -7.92 16.42 -52.94
C LEU A 172 -8.11 16.16 -51.44
N ARG A 173 -9.36 15.93 -51.00
CA ARG A 173 -9.69 15.60 -49.62
C ARG A 173 -9.00 14.31 -49.17
N LYS A 174 -9.05 13.27 -50.00
CA LYS A 174 -8.38 11.99 -49.73
C LYS A 174 -6.86 12.18 -49.61
N GLN A 175 -6.25 12.90 -50.55
CA GLN A 175 -4.81 13.16 -50.54
C GLN A 175 -4.38 13.92 -49.27
N GLN A 176 -5.09 14.98 -48.89
CA GLN A 176 -4.76 15.76 -47.69
C GLN A 176 -4.90 14.93 -46.40
N ARG A 177 -5.96 14.12 -46.31
CA ARG A 177 -6.18 13.20 -45.20
C ARG A 177 -5.04 12.18 -45.08
N ASP A 178 -4.67 11.54 -46.19
CA ASP A 178 -3.63 10.50 -46.20
C ASP A 178 -2.25 11.09 -45.85
N ASN A 179 -1.96 12.32 -46.28
CA ASN A 179 -0.76 13.07 -45.88
C ASN A 179 -0.74 13.35 -44.38
N GLU A 180 -1.84 13.83 -43.80
CA GLU A 180 -1.93 14.09 -42.36
C GLU A 180 -1.75 12.79 -41.55
N LEU A 181 -2.44 11.72 -41.95
CA LEU A 181 -2.33 10.42 -41.30
C LEU A 181 -0.88 9.91 -41.31
N THR A 182 -0.18 10.05 -42.44
CA THR A 182 1.23 9.67 -42.56
C THR A 182 2.12 10.50 -41.64
N ARG A 183 1.90 11.82 -41.55
CA ARG A 183 2.62 12.71 -40.63
C ARG A 183 2.40 12.27 -39.18
N TYR A 184 1.15 12.12 -38.77
CA TYR A 184 0.80 11.75 -37.39
C TYR A 184 1.35 10.37 -37.02
N ASN A 185 1.22 9.36 -37.87
CA ASN A 185 1.73 8.02 -37.61
C ASN A 185 3.26 8.01 -37.42
N THR A 186 3.98 8.80 -38.21
CA THR A 186 5.44 8.94 -38.08
C THR A 186 5.82 9.53 -36.72
N LEU A 187 5.12 10.59 -36.31
CA LEU A 187 5.28 11.22 -35.00
C LEU A 187 4.93 10.26 -33.85
N LEU A 188 3.80 9.56 -33.96
CA LEU A 188 3.30 8.59 -32.97
C LEU A 188 4.35 7.51 -32.70
N ILE A 189 4.90 6.90 -33.74
CA ILE A 189 5.95 5.87 -33.62
C ILE A 189 7.17 6.41 -32.87
N HIS A 190 7.60 7.63 -33.19
CA HIS A 190 8.72 8.26 -32.50
C HIS A 190 8.40 8.50 -31.02
N LYS A 191 7.25 9.07 -30.71
CA LYS A 191 6.83 9.39 -29.33
C LYS A 191 6.58 8.16 -28.48
N LEU A 192 6.02 7.09 -29.03
CA LEU A 192 5.83 5.84 -28.30
C LEU A 192 7.16 5.19 -27.88
N LYS A 193 8.23 5.34 -28.69
CA LYS A 193 9.58 4.89 -28.29
C LYS A 193 10.12 5.67 -27.09
N GLU A 194 9.92 6.99 -27.10
CA GLU A 194 10.28 7.88 -25.99
C GLU A 194 9.51 7.52 -24.71
N ILE A 195 8.18 7.38 -24.81
CA ILE A 195 7.29 6.95 -23.71
C ILE A 195 7.74 5.61 -23.14
N ARG A 196 8.04 4.62 -23.98
CA ARG A 196 8.52 3.31 -23.53
C ARG A 196 9.77 3.40 -22.68
N THR A 197 10.70 4.30 -23.03
CA THR A 197 11.94 4.49 -22.30
C THR A 197 11.68 5.00 -20.88
N PHE A 198 10.89 6.06 -20.75
CA PHE A 198 10.51 6.61 -19.44
C PHE A 198 9.63 5.66 -18.63
N ARG A 199 8.71 4.94 -19.30
CA ARG A 199 7.83 3.94 -18.67
C ARG A 199 8.64 2.82 -18.03
N ASN A 200 9.70 2.34 -18.68
CA ASN A 200 10.56 1.30 -18.12
C ASN A 200 11.26 1.78 -16.84
N VAL A 201 11.73 3.03 -16.80
CA VAL A 201 12.35 3.62 -15.60
C VAL A 201 11.35 3.65 -14.44
N LEU A 202 10.13 4.11 -14.70
CA LEU A 202 9.07 4.16 -13.69
C LEU A 202 8.66 2.75 -13.21
N ILE A 203 8.55 1.77 -14.11
CA ILE A 203 8.24 0.38 -13.75
C ILE A 203 9.30 -0.18 -12.81
N LEU A 204 10.58 -0.02 -13.15
CA LEU A 204 11.68 -0.52 -12.32
C LEU A 204 11.67 0.11 -10.91
N TYR A 205 11.35 1.40 -10.85
CA TYR A 205 11.19 2.10 -9.57
C TYR A 205 10.04 1.50 -8.74
N LEU A 206 8.86 1.36 -9.36
CA LEU A 206 7.68 0.83 -8.68
C LEU A 206 7.87 -0.64 -8.29
N GLU A 207 8.51 -1.45 -9.12
CA GLU A 207 8.85 -2.85 -8.81
C GLU A 207 9.73 -2.95 -7.57
N LYS A 208 10.80 -2.17 -7.50
CA LYS A 208 11.66 -2.11 -6.32
C LYS A 208 10.88 -1.69 -5.08
N THR A 209 10.03 -0.67 -5.21
CA THR A 209 9.17 -0.18 -4.11
C THR A 209 8.19 -1.26 -3.64
N LEU A 210 7.65 -2.05 -4.56
CA LEU A 210 6.78 -3.18 -4.24
C LEU A 210 7.55 -4.28 -3.50
N GLN A 211 8.75 -4.64 -3.98
CA GLN A 211 9.61 -5.65 -3.35
C GLN A 211 10.00 -5.28 -1.91
N GLU A 212 10.37 -4.02 -1.67
CA GLU A 212 10.67 -3.50 -0.34
C GLU A 212 9.46 -3.54 0.61
N SER A 213 8.22 -3.55 0.08
CA SER A 213 7.01 -3.68 0.91
C SER A 213 6.73 -5.11 1.39
N PHE A 214 7.48 -6.11 0.91
CA PHE A 214 7.39 -7.51 1.35
C PHE A 214 8.42 -7.87 2.42
N ASN A 215 9.46 -7.04 2.59
CA ASN A 215 10.47 -7.17 3.64
C ASN A 215 10.12 -6.31 4.86
#